data_AF-A0A536Q469-F1
#
_entry.id   AF-A0A536Q469-F1
#
_cell.length_a   1.000
_cell.length_b   1.000
_cell.length_c   1.000
_cell.angle_alpha   90.00
_cell.angle_beta   90.00
_cell.angle_gamma   90.00
#
_symmetry.space_group_name_H-M   'P 1'
#
loop_
_entity.id
_entity.type
_entity.pdbx_description
1 polymer ?
#
loop_
_entity_poly.entity_id
_entity_poly.type
_entity_poly.pdbx_seq_one_letter_code
_entity_poly.pdbx_strand_id
1 'polypeptide(L)' 'MAEIDTGELERLGSALRLAQSALEEALEAAENLGSFDRRFDVPRALGGAQRLVGNALEAVDAARKP' A
#
# COMPACT_ATOMS: atom_id res chain seq x y z
N MET A 1 -8.13 26.44 4.09
CA MET A 1 -7.50 25.10 4.09
C MET A 1 -7.55 24.60 5.52
N ALA A 2 -8.10 23.41 5.76
CA ALA A 2 -7.93 22.80 7.08
C ALA A 2 -6.43 22.59 7.32
N GLU A 3 -5.95 23.00 8.48
CA GLU A 3 -4.58 22.72 8.90
C GLU A 3 -4.41 21.20 8.95
N ILE A 4 -3.43 20.67 8.22
CA ILE A 4 -3.17 19.24 8.20
C ILE A 4 -2.52 18.89 9.54
N ASP A 5 -3.12 17.97 10.29
CA ASP A 5 -2.51 17.45 11.52
C ASP A 5 -1.29 16.59 11.16
N THR A 6 -0.10 17.15 11.39
CA THR A 6 1.18 16.48 11.13
C THR A 6 1.32 15.16 11.89
N GLY A 7 0.74 15.05 13.09
CA GLY A 7 0.78 13.82 13.90
C GLY A 7 -0.10 12.71 13.34
N GLU A 8 -1.26 13.04 12.78
CA GLU A 8 -2.07 12.07 12.02
C GLU A 8 -1.40 11.70 10.69
N LEU A 9 -0.75 12.66 10.02
CA LEU A 9 -0.01 12.43 8.78
C LEU A 9 1.20 11.49 8.98
N GLU A 10 1.89 11.59 10.12
CA GLU A 10 2.97 10.68 10.52
C GLU A 10 2.46 9.27 10.81
N ARG A 11 1.34 9.16 11.53
CA ARG A 11 0.69 7.88 11.81
C ARG A 11 0.21 7.19 10.55
N LEU A 12 -0.42 7.94 9.64
CA LEU A 12 -0.87 7.41 8.35
C LEU A 12 0.30 6.93 7.49
N GLY A 13 1.37 7.73 7.38
CA GLY A 13 2.58 7.32 6.65
C GLY A 13 3.19 6.03 7.20
N SER A 14 3.26 5.89 8.52
CA SER A 14 3.78 4.68 9.17
C SER A 14 2.90 3.45 8.88
N ALA A 15 1.57 3.60 8.97
CA ALA A 15 0.63 2.52 8.66
C ALA A 15 0.71 2.07 7.19
N LEU A 16 0.84 3.01 6.26
CA LEU A 16 0.96 2.71 4.83
C LEU A 16 2.29 2.00 4.51
N ARG A 17 3.40 2.35 5.16
CA ARG A 17 4.68 1.62 4.99
C ARG A 17 4.59 0.18 5.49
N LEU A 18 3.93 -0.05 6.63
CA LEU A 18 3.65 -1.40 7.12
C LEU A 18 2.78 -2.18 6.14
N ALA A 19 1.73 -1.56 5.60
CA ALA A 19 0.88 -2.18 4.59
C ALA A 19 1.64 -2.52 3.31
N GLN A 20 2.57 -1.65 2.87
CA GLN A 20 3.42 -1.90 1.71
C GLN A 20 4.27 -3.16 1.89
N SER A 21 4.98 -3.28 3.03
CA SER A 21 5.79 -4.47 3.32
C SER A 21 4.96 -5.75 3.40
N ALA A 22 3.78 -5.69 4.02
CA ALA A 22 2.88 -6.85 4.08
C ALA A 22 2.35 -7.26 2.69
N LEU A 23 2.09 -6.29 1.80
CA LEU A 23 1.65 -6.57 0.44
C LEU A 23 2.77 -7.12 -0.44
N GLU A 24 4.01 -6.70 -0.23
CA GLU A 24 5.21 -7.29 -0.87
C GLU A 24 5.35 -8.77 -0.52
N GLU A 25 5.29 -9.12 0.77
CA GLU A 25 5.35 -10.52 1.22
C GLU A 25 4.17 -11.34 0.69
N ALA A 26 2.96 -10.79 0.73
CA ALA A 26 1.78 -11.47 0.21
C ALA A 26 1.86 -11.72 -1.30
N LEU A 27 2.38 -10.76 -2.07
CA LEU A 27 2.54 -10.92 -3.52
C LEU A 27 3.57 -12.00 -3.84
N GLU A 28 4.73 -11.99 -3.16
CA GLU A 28 5.75 -13.03 -3.33
C GLU A 28 5.18 -14.42 -3.02
N ALA A 29 4.43 -14.56 -1.92
CA ALA A 29 3.76 -15.81 -1.58
C ALA A 29 2.74 -16.23 -2.65
N ALA A 30 1.95 -15.29 -3.18
CA ALA A 30 0.96 -15.57 -4.21
C ALA A 30 1.60 -15.97 -5.55
N GLU A 31 2.72 -15.36 -5.92
CA GLU A 31 3.49 -15.72 -7.12
C GLU A 31 4.07 -17.13 -7.00
N ASN A 32 4.61 -17.48 -5.82
CA ASN A 32 5.13 -18.83 -5.55
C ASN A 32 4.05 -19.92 -5.58
N LEU A 33 2.83 -19.61 -5.13
CA LEU A 33 1.69 -20.54 -5.16
C LEU A 33 1.09 -20.68 -6.57
N GLY A 34 1.29 -19.69 -7.44
CA GLY A 34 0.64 -19.62 -8.75
C GLY A 34 -0.88 -19.41 -8.67
N SER A 35 -1.57 -19.63 -9.79
CA SER A 35 -3.04 -19.45 -9.84
C SER A 35 -3.75 -20.63 -9.16
N PHE A 36 -4.24 -20.40 -7.93
CA PHE A 36 -4.97 -21.40 -7.15
C PHE A 36 -6.51 -21.24 -7.18
N ASP A 37 -7.03 -20.07 -7.59
CA ASP A 37 -8.45 -19.86 -7.91
C ASP A 37 -8.57 -19.34 -9.35
N ARG A 38 -9.45 -19.95 -10.15
CA ARG A 38 -9.68 -19.57 -11.56
C ARG A 38 -10.55 -18.32 -11.73
N ARG A 39 -11.29 -17.92 -10.70
CA ARG A 39 -12.21 -16.78 -10.71
C ARG A 39 -11.55 -15.51 -10.17
N PHE A 40 -10.47 -15.66 -9.41
CA PHE A 40 -9.81 -14.55 -8.76
C PHE A 40 -8.30 -14.64 -8.92
N ASP A 41 -7.76 -13.71 -9.71
CA ASP A 41 -6.33 -13.56 -9.93
C ASP A 41 -5.70 -12.82 -8.75
N VAL A 42 -5.27 -13.60 -7.74
CA VAL A 42 -4.70 -13.10 -6.49
C VAL A 42 -3.42 -12.29 -6.70
N PRO A 43 -2.41 -12.73 -7.49
CA PRO A 43 -1.23 -11.92 -7.78
C PRO A 43 -1.59 -10.56 -8.38
N ARG A 44 -2.52 -10.54 -9.34
CA ARG A 44 -2.98 -9.28 -9.95
C ARG A 44 -3.68 -8.36 -8.95
N ALA A 45 -4.50 -8.92 -8.06
CA ALA A 45 -5.19 -8.14 -7.03
C ALA A 45 -4.19 -7.51 -6.03
N LEU A 46 -3.20 -8.30 -5.58
CA LEU A 46 -2.15 -7.83 -4.66
C LEU A 46 -1.27 -6.76 -5.30
N GLY A 47 -0.86 -6.92 -6.56
CA GLY A 47 -0.14 -5.87 -7.29
C GLY A 47 -0.99 -4.61 -7.53
N GLY A 48 -2.31 -4.76 -7.64
CA GLY A 48 -3.25 -3.63 -7.61
C GLY A 48 -3.24 -2.87 -6.28
N ALA A 49 -3.32 -3.61 -5.17
CA ALA A 49 -3.28 -3.03 -3.83
C ALA A 49 -1.96 -2.33 -3.52
N GLN A 50 -0.82 -2.89 -3.93
CA GLN A 50 0.49 -2.25 -3.78
C GLN A 50 0.54 -0.87 -4.45
N ARG A 51 0.03 -0.76 -5.69
CA ARG A 51 -0.03 0.54 -6.39
C ARG A 51 -0.88 1.56 -5.65
N LEU A 52 -2.02 1.13 -5.08
CA LEU A 52 -2.87 2.04 -4.30
C LEU A 52 -2.18 2.52 -3.02
N VAL A 53 -1.50 1.64 -2.30
CA VAL A 53 -0.73 2.00 -1.10
C VAL A 53 0.43 2.93 -1.46
N GLY A 54 1.15 2.67 -2.55
CA GLY A 54 2.22 3.54 -3.06
C GLY A 54 1.72 4.95 -3.38
N ASN A 55 0.62 5.07 -4.11
CA ASN A 55 0.01 6.37 -4.41
C ASN A 55 -0.40 7.13 -3.15
N ALA A 56 -0.91 6.41 -2.13
CA ALA A 56 -1.27 7.02 -0.85
C ALA A 56 -0.02 7.52 -0.09
N LEU A 57 1.08 6.78 -0.11
CA LEU A 57 2.36 7.20 0.46
C LEU A 57 2.91 8.45 -0.22
N GLU A 58 2.88 8.50 -1.56
CA GLU A 58 3.30 9.67 -2.31
C GLU A 58 2.48 10.91 -1.95
N ALA A 59 1.16 10.76 -1.75
CA ALA A 59 0.30 11.85 -1.30
C ALA A 59 0.65 12.31 0.12
N VAL A 60 0.94 11.38 1.04
CA VAL A 60 1.40 11.70 2.40
C VAL A 60 2.73 12.45 2.35
N ASP A 61 3.69 11.99 1.55
CA ASP A 61 5.00 12.63 1.42
C ASP A 61 4.90 14.01 0.75
N ALA A 62 3.99 14.19 -0.20
CA ALA A 62 3.70 15.49 -0.81
C ALA A 62 3.11 16.47 0.22
N ALA A 63 2.20 15.99 1.09
CA ALA A 63 1.60 16.80 2.14
C ALA A 63 2.57 17.20 3.27
N ARG A 64 3.73 16.51 3.37
CA ARG A 64 4.81 16.86 4.32
C ARG A 64 5.74 17.96 3.79
N LYS A 65 5.73 18.24 2.49
CA LYS A 65 6.59 19.28 1.90
C LYS A 65 5.99 20.66 2.19
N PRO A 66 6.80 21.64 2.65
CA PRO A 66 6.33 22.99 2.96
C PRO A 66 5.87 23.77 1.72
#